data_AF-T0YM82-F1
#
_entry.id   AF-T0YM82-F1
#
_cell.length_a   1.000
_cell.length_b   1.000
_cell.length_c   1.000
_cell.angle_alpha   90.00
_cell.angle_beta   90.00
_cell.angle_gamma   90.00
#
_symmetry.space_group_name_H-M   'P 1'
#
loop_
_entity.id
_entity.type
_entity.pdbx_description
1 polymer ?
#
loop_
_entity_poly.entity_id
_entity_poly.type
_entity_poly.pdbx_seq_one_letter_code
_entity_poly.pdbx_strand_id
1 'polypeptide(L)'
;MKPVADTLAPELALHDWVLRHSGNALLARAAASAARAEREGHACAWLGEDGMDAAQLTALRAAPWVSSDVADAPFVLDGAGRFYLRRNAAAEQAVAAALQARATAPRVAVQGQAALLETLLPGAASAEQRSALAAVFGHRLFVLSGGPGTGKTTSLLALLLSMLRLHRECGWPGLPRIALAAPTGKAAARLQQALRSGMENLRARLGGDAAWQAALQHMPALQASTLHRL
;
A
#
# COMPACT_ATOMS: atom_id res chain seq x y z
N MET A 1 21.62 -39.91 16.90
CA MET A 1 21.76 -38.96 15.78
C MET A 1 20.38 -38.84 15.13
N LYS A 2 19.60 -37.79 15.45
CA LYS A 2 18.32 -37.55 14.76
C LYS A 2 18.64 -37.14 13.31
N PRO A 3 17.95 -37.65 12.29
CA PRO A 3 18.18 -37.20 10.93
C PRO A 3 17.84 -35.70 10.88
N VAL A 4 18.79 -34.90 10.40
CA VAL A 4 18.54 -33.52 10.00
C VAL A 4 17.47 -33.61 8.92
N ALA A 5 16.29 -33.05 9.18
CA ALA A 5 15.24 -32.98 8.17
C ALA A 5 15.83 -32.27 6.96
N ASP A 6 15.95 -33.01 5.86
CA ASP A 6 16.33 -32.51 4.56
C ASP A 6 15.24 -31.52 4.14
N THR A 7 15.44 -30.24 4.44
CA THR A 7 14.51 -29.18 4.06
C THR A 7 14.61 -28.98 2.55
N LEU A 8 13.89 -29.82 1.80
CA LEU A 8 13.63 -29.58 0.39
C LEU A 8 13.19 -28.12 0.19
N ALA A 9 13.71 -27.48 -0.85
CA ALA A 9 13.29 -26.14 -1.23
C ALA A 9 11.75 -26.10 -1.32
N PRO A 10 11.08 -25.04 -0.81
CA PRO A 10 9.62 -24.97 -0.75
C PRO A 10 8.92 -25.32 -2.06
N GLU A 11 9.52 -24.98 -3.20
CA GLU A 11 9.07 -25.34 -4.54
C GLU A 11 9.04 -26.85 -4.81
N LEU A 12 10.06 -27.59 -4.36
CA LEU A 12 10.14 -29.05 -4.50
C LEU A 12 9.19 -29.75 -3.51
N ALA A 13 9.09 -29.23 -2.28
CA ALA A 13 8.15 -29.74 -1.30
C ALA A 13 6.69 -29.61 -1.78
N LEU A 14 6.34 -28.44 -2.36
CA LEU A 14 5.01 -28.21 -2.93
C LEU A 14 4.79 -29.05 -4.19
N HIS A 15 5.77 -29.15 -5.08
CA HIS A 15 5.74 -30.03 -6.24
C HIS A 15 5.36 -31.45 -5.85
N ASP A 16 6.13 -32.06 -4.95
CA ASP A 16 5.95 -33.45 -4.56
C ASP A 16 4.62 -33.67 -3.82
N TRP A 17 4.22 -32.70 -3.01
CA TRP A 17 2.92 -32.74 -2.35
C TRP A 17 1.78 -32.73 -3.37
N VAL A 18 1.80 -31.82 -4.35
CA VAL A 18 0.77 -31.74 -5.39
C VAL A 18 0.77 -32.99 -6.25
N LEU A 19 1.94 -33.49 -6.66
CA LEU A 19 2.04 -34.71 -7.47
C LEU A 19 1.44 -35.91 -6.74
N ARG A 20 1.77 -36.10 -5.46
CA ARG A 20 1.26 -37.22 -4.65
C ARG A 20 -0.26 -37.19 -4.47
N HIS A 21 -0.87 -36.01 -4.33
CA HIS A 21 -2.30 -35.91 -3.99
C HIS A 21 -3.21 -35.68 -5.21
N SER A 22 -2.69 -35.11 -6.30
CA SER A 22 -3.47 -34.88 -7.52
C SER A 22 -3.17 -35.88 -8.63
N GLY A 23 -2.02 -36.57 -8.59
CA GLY A 23 -1.52 -37.40 -9.69
C GLY A 23 -1.14 -36.60 -10.95
N ASN A 24 -1.20 -35.26 -10.93
CA ASN A 24 -1.02 -34.42 -12.10
C ASN A 24 0.37 -33.76 -12.10
N ALA A 25 1.28 -34.29 -12.92
CA ALA A 25 2.65 -33.77 -13.04
C ALA A 25 2.71 -32.34 -13.60
N LEU A 26 1.79 -31.97 -14.48
CA LEU A 26 1.73 -30.62 -15.03
C LEU A 26 1.33 -29.61 -13.95
N LEU A 27 0.32 -29.94 -13.15
CA LEU A 27 -0.09 -29.14 -12.01
C LEU A 27 1.01 -29.04 -10.94
N ALA A 28 1.72 -30.14 -10.67
CA ALA A 28 2.84 -30.16 -9.73
C ALA A 28 3.95 -29.21 -10.17
N ARG A 29 4.31 -29.22 -11.46
CA ARG A 29 5.26 -28.26 -12.04
C ARG A 29 4.76 -26.81 -11.92
N ALA A 30 3.50 -26.55 -12.20
CA ALA A 30 2.92 -25.19 -12.10
C ALA A 30 2.92 -24.68 -10.65
N ALA A 31 2.62 -25.56 -9.69
CA ALA A 31 2.70 -25.25 -8.27
C ALA A 31 4.13 -24.93 -7.82
N ALA A 32 5.11 -25.71 -8.30
CA ALA A 32 6.53 -25.44 -8.06
C ALA A 32 6.95 -24.06 -8.59
N SER A 33 6.51 -23.71 -9.81
CA SER A 33 6.72 -22.39 -10.40
C SER A 33 6.15 -21.27 -9.53
N ALA A 34 4.91 -21.40 -9.04
CA ALA A 34 4.31 -20.39 -8.16
C ALA A 34 5.06 -20.24 -6.82
N ALA A 35 5.50 -21.35 -6.21
CA ALA A 35 6.27 -21.31 -4.97
C ALA A 35 7.65 -20.67 -5.16
N ARG A 36 8.33 -20.97 -6.28
CA ARG A 36 9.60 -20.32 -6.64
C ARG A 36 9.40 -18.81 -6.88
N ALA A 37 8.36 -18.44 -7.63
CA ALA A 37 8.02 -17.05 -7.88
C ALA A 37 7.79 -16.27 -6.58
N GLU A 38 7.06 -16.85 -5.61
CA GLU A 38 6.86 -16.24 -4.29
C GLU A 38 8.17 -16.09 -3.50
N ARG A 39 9.05 -17.10 -3.53
CA ARG A 39 10.38 -17.03 -2.91
C ARG A 39 11.23 -15.90 -3.49
N GLU A 40 11.03 -15.57 -4.77
CA GLU A 40 11.70 -14.48 -5.48
C GLU A 40 10.99 -13.13 -5.32
N GLY A 41 9.86 -13.09 -4.62
CA GLY A 41 9.11 -11.86 -4.32
C GLY A 41 8.01 -11.52 -5.33
N HIS A 42 7.70 -12.43 -6.27
CA HIS A 42 6.58 -12.29 -7.20
C HIS A 42 5.27 -12.79 -6.56
N ALA A 43 4.15 -12.17 -6.92
CA ALA A 43 2.82 -12.62 -6.44
C ALA A 43 2.34 -13.90 -7.13
N CYS A 44 2.75 -14.10 -8.38
CA CYS A 44 2.37 -15.20 -9.27
C CYS A 44 3.53 -15.64 -10.16
N ALA A 45 3.41 -16.84 -10.73
CA ALA A 45 4.26 -17.30 -11.81
C ALA A 45 3.66 -16.99 -13.19
N TRP A 46 4.52 -16.63 -14.13
CA TRP A 46 4.22 -16.56 -15.55
C TRP A 46 4.64 -17.87 -16.19
N LEU A 47 3.71 -18.81 -16.29
CA LEU A 47 4.02 -20.19 -16.71
C LEU A 47 4.55 -20.27 -18.15
N GLY A 48 4.20 -19.32 -19.02
CA GLY A 48 4.77 -19.23 -20.36
C GLY A 48 6.28 -18.91 -20.37
N GLU A 49 6.75 -18.09 -19.44
CA GLU A 49 8.18 -17.78 -19.27
C GLU A 49 8.93 -18.98 -18.68
N ASP A 50 8.22 -19.86 -17.95
CA ASP A 50 8.73 -21.12 -17.43
C ASP A 50 8.68 -22.28 -18.45
N GLY A 51 8.41 -21.96 -19.72
CA GLY A 51 8.42 -22.94 -20.81
C GLY A 51 7.18 -23.82 -20.88
N MET A 52 6.06 -23.42 -20.26
CA MET A 52 4.78 -24.08 -20.50
C MET A 52 4.11 -23.56 -21.77
N ASP A 53 3.75 -24.46 -22.67
CA ASP A 53 3.09 -24.11 -23.93
C ASP A 53 1.58 -23.85 -23.76
N ALA A 54 0.94 -23.36 -24.82
CA ALA A 54 -0.50 -23.05 -24.79
C ALA A 54 -1.40 -24.28 -24.56
N ALA A 55 -0.97 -25.47 -25.00
CA ALA A 55 -1.72 -26.71 -24.78
C ALA A 55 -1.67 -27.13 -23.31
N GLN A 56 -0.51 -26.97 -22.68
CA GLN A 56 -0.31 -27.18 -21.25
C GLN A 56 -1.10 -26.19 -20.41
N LEU A 57 -1.12 -24.90 -20.76
CA LEU A 57 -1.96 -23.91 -20.08
C LEU A 57 -3.46 -24.27 -20.18
N THR A 58 -3.90 -24.73 -21.35
CA THR A 58 -5.29 -25.19 -21.55
C THR A 58 -5.60 -26.41 -20.68
N ALA A 59 -4.70 -27.39 -20.63
CA ALA A 59 -4.85 -28.56 -19.77
C ALA A 59 -4.86 -28.20 -18.27
N LEU A 60 -4.06 -27.20 -17.85
CA LEU A 60 -4.07 -26.70 -16.48
C LEU A 60 -5.38 -26.03 -16.11
N ARG A 61 -5.99 -25.23 -17.00
CA ARG A 61 -7.31 -24.62 -16.76
C ARG A 61 -8.40 -25.66 -16.53
N ALA A 62 -8.27 -26.86 -17.11
CA ALA A 62 -9.23 -27.95 -16.93
C ALA A 62 -8.93 -28.84 -15.71
N ALA A 63 -7.81 -28.60 -14.99
CA ALA A 63 -7.43 -29.43 -13.85
C ALA A 63 -8.33 -29.15 -12.63
N PRO A 64 -8.78 -30.17 -11.87
CA PRO A 64 -9.74 -30.00 -10.77
C PRO A 64 -9.30 -29.06 -9.64
N TRP A 65 -8.00 -28.79 -9.52
CA TRP A 65 -7.39 -27.98 -8.45
C TRP A 65 -7.02 -26.57 -8.94
N VAL A 66 -7.48 -26.19 -10.12
CA VAL A 66 -7.24 -24.88 -10.72
C VAL A 66 -8.59 -24.24 -11.02
N SER A 67 -8.76 -22.99 -10.61
CA SER A 67 -9.91 -22.17 -10.97
C SER A 67 -9.45 -20.83 -11.54
N SER A 68 -10.36 -20.11 -12.21
CA SER A 68 -10.18 -18.69 -12.53
C SER A 68 -10.49 -17.77 -11.34
N ASP A 69 -11.07 -18.30 -10.26
CA ASP A 69 -11.46 -17.55 -9.06
C ASP A 69 -10.84 -18.17 -7.77
N VAL A 70 -10.62 -17.34 -6.77
CA VAL A 70 -9.98 -17.70 -5.48
C VAL A 70 -10.85 -18.56 -4.58
N ALA A 71 -12.15 -18.64 -4.84
CA ALA A 71 -13.11 -19.35 -3.98
C ALA A 71 -13.08 -20.88 -4.18
N ASP A 72 -12.70 -21.35 -5.37
CA ASP A 72 -13.07 -22.69 -5.82
C ASP A 72 -11.92 -23.70 -5.81
N ALA A 73 -10.68 -23.25 -5.72
CA ALA A 73 -9.52 -24.12 -5.93
C ALA A 73 -8.24 -23.63 -5.22
N PRO A 74 -7.31 -24.54 -4.85
CA PRO A 74 -6.04 -24.18 -4.20
C PRO A 74 -5.10 -23.37 -5.10
N PHE A 75 -5.26 -23.43 -6.42
CA PHE A 75 -4.52 -22.65 -7.39
C PHE A 75 -5.44 -21.83 -8.28
N VAL A 76 -4.98 -20.64 -8.68
CA VAL A 76 -5.71 -19.77 -9.60
C VAL A 76 -4.90 -19.58 -10.87
N LEU A 77 -5.52 -19.82 -12.03
CA LEU A 77 -4.98 -19.49 -13.35
C LEU A 77 -5.90 -18.47 -14.02
N ASP A 78 -5.49 -17.21 -14.00
CA ASP A 78 -6.35 -16.12 -14.48
C ASP A 78 -6.43 -16.04 -16.01
N GLY A 79 -7.24 -15.11 -16.53
CA GLY A 79 -7.38 -14.90 -17.98
C GLY A 79 -6.09 -14.45 -18.69
N ALA A 80 -5.15 -13.83 -17.97
CA ALA A 80 -3.88 -13.36 -18.49
C ALA A 80 -2.78 -14.46 -18.50
N GLY A 81 -3.07 -15.65 -17.97
CA GLY A 81 -2.12 -16.76 -17.90
C GLY A 81 -1.18 -16.69 -16.70
N ARG A 82 -1.53 -15.89 -15.68
CA ARG A 82 -0.80 -15.82 -14.41
C ARG A 82 -1.28 -16.92 -13.48
N PHE A 83 -0.36 -17.67 -12.91
CA PHE A 83 -0.64 -18.80 -12.01
C PHE A 83 -0.28 -18.45 -10.57
N TYR A 84 -1.23 -18.60 -9.66
CA TYR A 84 -1.14 -18.16 -8.27
C TYR A 84 -1.35 -19.32 -7.30
N LEU A 85 -0.71 -19.22 -6.14
CA LEU A 85 -1.26 -19.83 -4.92
C LEU A 85 -2.52 -19.05 -4.51
N ARG A 86 -3.59 -19.75 -4.11
CA ARG A 86 -4.86 -19.12 -3.72
C ARG A 86 -4.69 -17.98 -2.71
N ARG A 87 -3.77 -18.11 -1.74
CA ARG A 87 -3.49 -17.05 -0.76
C ARG A 87 -3.02 -15.74 -1.39
N ASN A 88 -2.21 -15.80 -2.44
CA ASN A 88 -1.64 -14.62 -3.07
C ASN A 88 -2.68 -13.95 -3.98
N ALA A 89 -3.44 -14.74 -4.73
CA ALA A 89 -4.56 -14.23 -5.52
C ALA A 89 -5.63 -13.57 -4.64
N ALA A 90 -5.98 -14.19 -3.50
CA ALA A 90 -6.93 -13.61 -2.55
C ALA A 90 -6.41 -12.30 -1.94
N ALA A 91 -5.12 -12.24 -1.60
CA ALA A 91 -4.49 -11.02 -1.10
C ALA A 91 -4.50 -9.91 -2.17
N GLU A 92 -4.17 -10.22 -3.42
CA GLU A 92 -4.18 -9.25 -4.53
C GLU A 92 -5.59 -8.69 -4.75
N GLN A 93 -6.61 -9.56 -4.83
CA GLN A 93 -8.01 -9.15 -4.98
C GLN A 93 -8.48 -8.29 -3.80
N ALA A 94 -8.11 -8.66 -2.56
CA ALA A 94 -8.46 -7.88 -1.37
C ALA A 94 -7.84 -6.48 -1.40
N VAL A 95 -6.55 -6.35 -1.79
CA VAL A 95 -5.91 -5.04 -1.94
C VAL A 95 -6.58 -4.24 -3.05
N ALA A 96 -6.83 -4.83 -4.21
CA ALA A 96 -7.48 -4.16 -5.33
C ALA A 96 -8.87 -3.63 -4.96
N ALA A 97 -9.72 -4.49 -4.36
CA ALA A 97 -11.05 -4.11 -3.91
C ALA A 97 -11.00 -2.97 -2.86
N ALA A 98 -10.08 -3.06 -1.91
CA ALA A 98 -9.93 -2.06 -0.86
C ALA A 98 -9.42 -0.71 -1.40
N LEU A 99 -8.55 -0.71 -2.41
CA LEU A 99 -8.10 0.52 -3.09
C LEU A 99 -9.24 1.12 -3.92
N GLN A 100 -9.94 0.28 -4.70
CA GLN A 100 -11.04 0.73 -5.55
C GLN A 100 -12.17 1.35 -4.71
N ALA A 101 -12.58 0.70 -3.61
CA ALA A 101 -13.60 1.23 -2.72
C ALA A 101 -13.25 2.60 -2.12
N ARG A 102 -11.96 2.87 -1.87
CA ARG A 102 -11.51 4.20 -1.40
C ARG A 102 -11.40 5.21 -2.53
N ALA A 103 -10.98 4.78 -3.71
CA ALA A 103 -10.82 5.64 -4.88
C ALA A 103 -12.15 6.11 -5.47
N THR A 104 -13.18 5.26 -5.43
CA THR A 104 -14.53 5.55 -5.97
C THR A 104 -15.50 6.10 -4.92
N ALA A 105 -15.08 6.21 -3.66
CA ALA A 105 -15.93 6.77 -2.62
C ALA A 105 -16.39 8.19 -2.98
N PRO A 106 -17.65 8.56 -2.68
CA PRO A 106 -18.16 9.90 -2.93
C PRO A 106 -17.24 10.96 -2.32
N ARG A 107 -16.89 11.96 -3.14
CA ARG A 107 -16.03 13.06 -2.71
C ARG A 107 -16.86 14.09 -1.97
N VAL A 108 -16.31 14.60 -0.88
CA VAL A 108 -16.89 15.76 -0.19
C VAL A 108 -16.21 17.01 -0.71
N ALA A 109 -16.98 17.95 -1.24
CA ALA A 109 -16.44 19.23 -1.66
C ALA A 109 -15.89 19.99 -0.44
N VAL A 110 -14.60 20.34 -0.50
CA VAL A 110 -13.91 21.15 0.50
C VAL A 110 -13.64 22.52 -0.12
N GLN A 111 -13.80 23.58 0.67
CA GLN A 111 -13.55 24.96 0.27
C GLN A 111 -12.41 25.56 1.11
N GLY A 112 -11.66 26.50 0.54
CA GLY A 112 -10.58 27.21 1.25
C GLY A 112 -9.20 26.52 1.24
N GLN A 113 -9.12 25.25 0.83
CA GLN A 113 -7.88 24.47 0.83
C GLN A 113 -6.75 25.05 -0.02
N ALA A 114 -7.06 25.69 -1.15
CA ALA A 114 -6.07 26.28 -2.04
C ALA A 114 -5.33 27.45 -1.36
N ALA A 115 -6.08 28.38 -0.75
CA ALA A 115 -5.52 29.52 -0.03
C ALA A 115 -4.67 29.08 1.19
N LEU A 116 -5.11 28.04 1.90
CA LEU A 116 -4.33 27.46 3.00
C LEU A 116 -3.00 26.87 2.51
N LEU A 117 -3.02 26.13 1.39
CA LEU A 117 -1.80 25.55 0.83
C LEU A 117 -0.84 26.61 0.27
N GLU A 118 -1.34 27.69 -0.30
CA GLU A 118 -0.50 28.83 -0.72
C GLU A 118 0.24 29.45 0.48
N THR A 119 -0.45 29.61 1.61
CA THR A 119 0.14 30.11 2.86
C THR A 119 1.20 29.16 3.43
N LEU A 120 0.95 27.85 3.37
CA LEU A 120 1.82 26.84 3.97
C LEU A 120 3.03 26.49 3.09
N LEU A 121 2.90 26.60 1.76
CA LEU A 121 3.94 26.28 0.77
C LEU A 121 4.36 27.50 -0.09
N PRO A 122 4.79 28.63 0.52
CA PRO A 122 5.23 29.80 -0.23
C PRO A 122 6.54 29.48 -0.96
N GLY A 123 6.53 29.54 -2.29
CA GLY A 123 7.72 29.37 -3.15
C GLY A 123 8.40 27.99 -3.15
N ALA A 124 8.07 27.09 -2.22
CA ALA A 124 8.69 25.77 -2.07
C ALA A 124 8.07 24.68 -2.95
N ALA A 125 6.91 24.94 -3.54
CA ALA A 125 6.18 24.00 -4.39
C ALA A 125 5.77 24.67 -5.71
N SER A 126 5.92 23.95 -6.83
CA SER A 126 5.42 24.40 -8.13
C SER A 126 3.91 24.64 -8.05
N ALA A 127 3.38 25.48 -8.95
CA ALA A 127 1.93 25.71 -9.03
C ALA A 127 1.17 24.40 -9.25
N GLU A 128 1.73 23.50 -10.04
CA GLU A 128 1.21 22.15 -10.30
C GLU A 128 1.17 21.30 -9.02
N GLN A 129 2.24 21.31 -8.21
CA GLN A 129 2.28 20.59 -6.94
C GLN A 129 1.21 21.13 -5.96
N ARG A 130 1.05 22.46 -5.87
CA ARG A 130 0.02 23.07 -5.01
C ARG A 130 -1.38 22.71 -5.48
N SER A 131 -1.64 22.78 -6.78
CA SER A 131 -2.92 22.38 -7.37
C SER A 131 -3.22 20.89 -7.13
N ALA A 132 -2.23 20.02 -7.33
CA ALA A 132 -2.37 18.59 -7.06
C ALA A 132 -2.68 18.31 -5.60
N LEU A 133 -2.02 19.00 -4.65
CA LEU A 133 -2.31 18.87 -3.21
C LEU A 133 -3.70 19.42 -2.85
N ALA A 134 -4.13 20.52 -3.46
CA ALA A 134 -5.46 21.08 -3.24
C ALA A 134 -6.58 20.15 -3.73
N ALA A 135 -6.33 19.39 -4.80
CA ALA A 135 -7.27 18.43 -5.35
C ALA A 135 -7.47 17.18 -4.45
N VAL A 136 -6.58 16.93 -3.48
CA VAL A 136 -6.65 15.76 -2.59
C VAL A 136 -7.80 15.86 -1.59
N PHE A 137 -8.18 17.07 -1.20
CA PHE A 137 -9.21 17.26 -0.17
C PHE A 137 -10.54 16.65 -0.63
N GLY A 138 -11.18 15.90 0.27
CA GLY A 138 -12.41 15.15 -0.04
C GLY A 138 -12.18 13.75 -0.60
N HIS A 139 -10.94 13.37 -0.95
CA HIS A 139 -10.60 11.99 -1.34
C HIS A 139 -10.31 11.11 -0.12
N ARG A 140 -10.73 9.84 -0.17
CA ARG A 140 -10.43 8.83 0.87
C ARG A 140 -9.13 8.06 0.64
N LEU A 141 -8.50 8.26 -0.50
CA LEU A 141 -7.20 7.69 -0.85
C LEU A 141 -6.39 8.73 -1.60
N PHE A 142 -5.14 8.91 -1.16
CA PHE A 142 -4.16 9.74 -1.81
C PHE A 142 -2.79 9.06 -1.75
N VAL A 143 -2.08 9.08 -2.88
CA VAL A 143 -0.72 8.55 -2.97
C VAL A 143 0.22 9.70 -3.30
N LEU A 144 1.14 9.97 -2.40
CA LEU A 144 2.20 10.96 -2.59
C LEU A 144 3.50 10.26 -2.96
N SER A 145 3.85 10.30 -4.24
CA SER A 145 5.10 9.75 -4.78
C SER A 145 6.12 10.84 -5.14
N GLY A 146 7.39 10.47 -5.22
CA GLY A 146 8.48 11.36 -5.64
C GLY A 146 9.84 10.88 -5.14
N GLY A 147 10.93 11.27 -5.82
CA GLY A 147 12.30 10.92 -5.43
C GLY A 147 12.75 11.54 -4.09
N PRO A 148 13.91 11.16 -3.53
CA PRO A 148 14.49 11.81 -2.36
C PRO A 148 14.57 13.35 -2.53
N GLY A 149 14.32 14.13 -1.47
CA GLY A 149 14.44 15.59 -1.52
C GLY A 149 13.29 16.36 -2.19
N THR A 150 12.30 15.69 -2.80
CA THR A 150 11.17 16.32 -3.52
C THR A 150 10.10 16.99 -2.62
N GLY A 151 10.43 17.30 -1.36
CA GLY A 151 9.51 18.03 -0.47
C GLY A 151 8.29 17.26 0.04
N LYS A 152 8.19 15.93 -0.17
CA LYS A 152 7.04 15.11 0.27
C LYS A 152 6.64 15.31 1.73
N THR A 153 7.62 15.38 2.64
CA THR A 153 7.36 15.62 4.08
C THR A 153 6.73 16.99 4.30
N THR A 154 7.22 18.02 3.60
CA THR A 154 6.67 19.38 3.66
C THR A 154 5.25 19.42 3.12
N SER A 155 5.00 18.75 1.99
CA SER A 155 3.65 18.62 1.42
C SER A 155 2.69 17.90 2.37
N LEU A 156 3.14 16.80 2.99
CA LEU A 156 2.34 16.07 3.98
C LEU A 156 1.99 16.93 5.19
N LEU A 157 2.96 17.67 5.74
CA LEU A 157 2.70 18.57 6.86
C LEU A 157 1.73 19.70 6.50
N ALA A 158 1.88 20.27 5.29
CA ALA A 158 0.95 21.27 4.80
C ALA A 158 -0.47 20.73 4.66
N LEU A 159 -0.63 19.51 4.10
CA LEU A 159 -1.92 18.84 4.01
C LEU A 159 -2.55 18.62 5.40
N LEU A 160 -1.78 18.08 6.35
CA LEU A 160 -2.27 17.81 7.70
C LEU A 160 -2.69 19.09 8.44
N LEU A 161 -1.90 20.16 8.34
CA LEU A 161 -2.26 21.45 8.95
C LEU A 161 -3.51 22.06 8.31
N SER A 162 -3.62 22.02 6.98
CA SER A 162 -4.83 22.45 6.28
C SER A 162 -6.06 21.63 6.70
N MET A 163 -5.94 20.30 6.82
CA MET A 163 -7.03 19.44 7.29
C MET A 163 -7.47 19.78 8.71
N LEU A 164 -6.52 20.00 9.63
CA LEU A 164 -6.83 20.39 11.02
C LEU A 164 -7.54 21.74 11.08
N ARG A 165 -7.15 22.70 10.24
CA ARG A 165 -7.77 24.02 10.18
C ARG A 165 -9.19 23.94 9.61
N LEU A 166 -9.36 23.27 8.48
CA LEU A 166 -10.67 23.09 7.83
C LEU A 166 -11.65 22.32 8.72
N HIS A 167 -11.20 21.26 9.40
CA HIS A 167 -12.03 20.51 10.34
C HIS A 167 -12.61 21.39 11.45
N ARG A 168 -11.81 22.34 11.96
CA ARG A 168 -12.26 23.31 12.96
C ARG A 168 -13.22 24.34 12.37
N GLU A 169 -12.91 24.88 11.20
CA GLU A 169 -13.76 25.86 10.51
C GLU A 169 -15.13 25.29 10.15
N CYS A 170 -15.23 23.98 9.85
CA CYS A 170 -16.50 23.29 9.65
C CYS A 170 -17.29 22.99 10.94
N GLY A 171 -16.75 23.32 12.12
CA GLY A 171 -17.43 23.11 13.41
C GLY A 171 -17.56 21.65 13.84
N TRP A 172 -16.73 20.75 13.29
CA TRP A 172 -16.82 19.33 13.64
C TRP A 172 -16.33 19.10 15.08
N PRO A 173 -17.04 18.25 15.86
CA PRO A 173 -16.69 18.02 17.25
C PRO A 173 -15.36 17.27 17.38
N GLY A 174 -14.55 17.69 18.34
CA GLY A 174 -13.24 17.09 18.60
C GLY A 174 -12.25 17.29 17.45
N LEU A 175 -11.15 16.55 17.48
CA LEU A 175 -10.09 16.63 16.47
C LEU A 175 -10.02 15.33 15.68
N PRO A 176 -9.60 15.39 14.40
CA PRO A 176 -9.41 14.18 13.63
C PRO A 176 -8.33 13.32 14.28
N ARG A 177 -8.61 12.02 14.38
CA ARG A 177 -7.62 11.03 14.81
C ARG A 177 -6.66 10.78 13.65
N ILE A 178 -5.41 11.16 13.82
CA ILE A 178 -4.37 10.98 12.81
C ILE A 178 -3.41 9.90 13.31
N ALA A 179 -3.32 8.82 12.54
CA ALA A 179 -2.37 7.74 12.76
C ALA A 179 -1.24 7.83 11.73
N LEU A 180 0.00 7.71 12.19
CA LEU A 180 1.18 7.66 11.34
C LEU A 180 1.82 6.29 11.48
N ALA A 181 2.05 5.61 10.37
CA ALA A 181 2.75 4.33 10.42
C ALA A 181 3.70 4.13 9.25
N ALA A 182 4.67 3.25 9.50
CA ALA A 182 5.62 2.77 8.52
C ALA A 182 5.75 1.24 8.61
N PRO A 183 6.25 0.55 7.58
CA PRO A 183 6.35 -0.91 7.60
C PRO A 183 7.39 -1.44 8.59
N THR A 184 8.42 -0.64 8.92
CA THR A 184 9.51 -1.06 9.82
C THR A 184 9.79 -0.01 10.88
N GLY A 185 10.37 -0.44 12.02
CA GLY A 185 10.71 0.48 13.12
C GLY A 185 11.70 1.57 12.70
N LYS A 186 12.70 1.23 11.86
CA LYS A 186 13.65 2.22 11.32
C LYS A 186 12.96 3.24 10.41
N ALA A 187 12.00 2.81 9.60
CA ALA A 187 11.22 3.72 8.77
C ALA A 187 10.29 4.60 9.62
N ALA A 188 9.67 4.07 10.67
CA ALA A 188 8.84 4.83 11.60
C ALA A 188 9.66 5.91 12.33
N ALA A 189 10.86 5.56 12.83
CA ALA A 189 11.76 6.52 13.47
C ALA A 189 12.19 7.65 12.52
N ARG A 190 12.50 7.31 11.26
CA ARG A 190 12.82 8.30 10.21
C ARG A 190 11.63 9.20 9.89
N LEU A 191 10.43 8.64 9.78
CA LEU A 191 9.19 9.40 9.58
C LEU A 191 8.98 10.38 10.75
N GLN A 192 9.15 9.92 11.99
CA GLN A 192 9.04 10.75 13.18
C GLN A 192 10.03 11.92 13.17
N GLN A 193 11.29 11.65 12.85
CA GLN A 193 12.33 12.68 12.79
C GLN A 193 12.04 13.71 11.70
N ALA A 194 11.66 13.24 10.50
CA ALA A 194 11.35 14.14 9.38
C ALA A 194 10.17 15.07 9.69
N LEU A 195 9.12 14.54 10.34
CA LEU A 195 7.97 15.33 10.75
C LEU A 195 8.32 16.33 11.86
N ARG A 196 9.17 15.94 12.83
CA ARG A 196 9.64 16.84 13.88
C ARG A 196 10.40 18.04 13.31
N SER A 197 11.40 17.79 12.47
CA SER A 197 12.17 18.86 11.83
C SER A 197 11.31 19.74 10.92
N GLY A 198 10.38 19.14 10.17
CA GLY A 198 9.44 19.92 9.35
C GLY A 198 8.49 20.79 10.19
N MET A 199 8.07 20.31 11.37
CA MET A 199 7.23 21.06 12.30
C MET A 199 7.96 22.22 12.95
N GLU A 200 9.24 22.04 13.33
CA GLU A 200 10.09 23.12 13.85
C GLU A 200 10.20 24.27 12.83
N ASN A 201 10.45 23.94 11.56
CA ASN A 201 10.51 24.91 10.48
C ASN A 201 9.17 25.65 10.27
N LEU A 202 8.04 24.93 10.35
CA LEU A 202 6.72 25.54 10.25
C LEU A 202 6.40 26.45 11.43
N ARG A 203 6.78 26.08 12.66
CA ARG A 203 6.60 26.92 13.85
C ARG A 203 7.46 28.18 13.78
N ALA A 204 8.70 28.09 13.31
CA ALA A 204 9.54 29.27 13.13
C ALA A 204 8.91 30.28 12.15
N ARG A 205 8.22 29.78 11.12
CA ARG A 205 7.57 30.61 10.09
C ARG A 205 6.18 31.13 10.48
N LEU A 206 5.39 30.34 11.20
CA LEU A 206 3.96 30.59 11.44
C LEU A 206 3.61 30.81 12.91
N GLY A 207 4.56 30.65 13.84
CA GLY A 207 4.28 30.63 15.28
C GLY A 207 3.73 31.93 15.86
N GLY A 208 3.98 33.06 15.18
CA GLY A 208 3.40 34.36 15.53
C GLY A 208 1.97 34.58 15.02
N ASP A 209 1.46 33.71 14.15
CA ASP A 209 0.11 33.82 13.59
C ASP A 209 -0.90 33.07 14.48
N ALA A 210 -1.77 33.84 15.14
CA ALA A 210 -2.82 33.32 16.00
C ALA A 210 -3.74 32.32 15.27
N ALA A 211 -3.92 32.45 13.96
CA ALA A 211 -4.74 31.55 13.16
C ALA A 211 -4.16 30.13 13.09
N TRP A 212 -2.85 29.96 13.26
CA TRP A 212 -2.17 28.66 13.15
C TRP A 212 -1.79 28.04 14.50
N GLN A 213 -1.75 28.82 15.58
CA GLN A 213 -1.34 28.33 16.91
C GLN A 213 -2.12 27.09 17.35
N ALA A 214 -3.44 27.09 17.22
CA ALA A 214 -4.28 25.99 17.67
C ALA A 214 -4.05 24.69 16.88
N ALA A 215 -3.74 24.78 15.57
CA ALA A 215 -3.40 23.63 14.73
C ALA A 215 -1.98 23.10 15.04
N LEU A 216 -1.01 24.01 15.24
CA LEU A 216 0.37 23.68 15.60
C LEU A 216 0.52 23.00 16.97
N GLN A 217 -0.41 23.26 17.89
CA GLN A 217 -0.50 22.61 19.21
C GLN A 217 -1.00 21.16 19.15
N HIS A 218 -1.73 20.77 18.10
CA HIS A 218 -2.25 19.39 17.93
C HIS A 218 -1.28 18.43 17.25
N MET A 219 -0.41 18.95 16.40
CA MET A 219 0.62 18.18 15.71
C MET A 219 1.67 17.47 16.59
N PRO A 220 2.12 17.96 17.78
CA PRO A 220 3.13 17.29 18.59
C PRO A 220 2.69 15.93 19.16
N ALA A 221 1.40 15.61 19.17
CA ALA A 221 0.88 14.31 19.59
C ALA A 221 1.06 13.20 18.54
N LEU A 222 1.51 13.53 17.32
CA LEU A 222 1.67 12.56 16.25
C LEU A 222 2.90 11.67 16.49
N GLN A 223 2.65 10.40 16.82
CA GLN A 223 3.67 9.37 16.94
C GLN A 223 3.56 8.40 15.76
N ALA A 224 4.69 8.17 15.10
CA ALA A 224 4.83 7.15 14.06
C ALA A 224 5.09 5.79 14.70
N SER A 225 4.24 4.81 14.39
CA SER A 225 4.40 3.42 14.80
C SER A 225 4.64 2.50 13.61
N THR A 226 4.79 1.20 13.87
CA THR A 226 4.75 0.17 12.83
C THR A 226 3.30 -0.26 12.57
N LEU A 227 2.98 -0.64 11.32
CA LEU A 227 1.60 -1.04 10.95
C LEU A 227 0.97 -2.10 11.88
N HIS A 228 1.76 -3.05 12.41
CA HIS A 228 1.27 -4.09 13.33
C HIS A 228 0.95 -3.59 14.76
N ARG A 229 1.19 -2.30 15.06
CA ARG A 229 0.93 -1.66 16.37
C ARG A 229 -0.14 -0.57 16.28
N LEU A 230 -0.82 -0.45 15.15
CA LEU A 230 -1.92 0.50 14.96
C LEU A 230 -3.27 -0.09 15.39
#